data_AF-A0A2P8KBX4-F1
#
_entry.id   AF-A0A2P8KBX4-F1
#
_cell.length_a   1.000
_cell.length_b   1.000
_cell.length_c   1.000
_cell.angle_alpha   90.00
_cell.angle_beta   90.00
_cell.angle_gamma   90.00
#
_symmetry.space_group_name_H-M   'P 1'
#
loop_
_entity.id
_entity.type
_entity.pdbx_description
1 polymer ?
#
loop_
_entity_poly.entity_id
_entity_poly.type
_entity_poly.pdbx_seq_one_letter_code
_entity_poly.pdbx_strand_id
1 'polypeptide(L)' 'MVNAETSQPPPRLPTGWTLEQEFFTSADGSFGVQAQVFHEGPQKCRIVMANLGHSRQRAQRMAEERILKFIAEWAARE' A
#
# COMPACT_ATOMS: atom_id res chain seq x y z
N MET A 1 14.54 13.06 21.23
CA MET A 1 13.72 13.52 20.09
C MET A 1 12.91 12.34 19.63
N VAL A 2 11.61 12.30 19.96
CA VAL A 2 10.73 11.23 19.50
C VAL A 2 10.32 11.61 18.09
N ASN A 3 10.83 10.89 17.09
CA ASN A 3 10.35 11.04 15.73
C ASN A 3 8.87 10.73 15.77
N ALA A 4 8.03 11.77 15.63
CA ALA A 4 6.64 11.58 15.26
C ALA A 4 6.66 11.06 13.83
N GLU A 5 6.96 9.76 13.67
CA GLU A 5 6.47 9.01 12.55
C GLU A 5 4.98 9.31 12.54
N THR A 6 4.59 10.12 11.56
CA THR A 6 3.19 10.40 11.30
C THR A 6 2.64 9.08 10.80
N SER A 7 2.33 8.18 11.73
CA SER A 7 1.60 6.95 11.46
C SER A 7 0.24 7.43 11.00
N GLN A 8 0.13 7.69 9.69
CA GLN A 8 -1.17 7.74 9.05
C GLN A 8 -1.91 6.51 9.55
N PRO A 9 -3.14 6.66 10.05
CA PRO A 9 -3.90 5.52 10.52
C PRO A 9 -3.89 4.50 9.38
N PRO A 10 -3.66 3.20 9.70
CA PRO A 10 -3.60 2.19 8.67
C PRO A 10 -4.87 2.31 7.80
N PRO A 11 -4.73 2.20 6.47
CA PRO A 11 -5.87 2.27 5.57
C PRO A 11 -6.96 1.34 6.09
N ARG A 12 -8.19 1.87 6.30
CA ARG A 12 -9.31 1.05 6.76
C ARG A 12 -9.70 0.11 5.62
N LEU A 13 -9.31 -1.14 5.75
CA LEU A 13 -9.67 -2.18 4.81
C LEU A 13 -11.11 -2.66 5.08
N PRO A 14 -11.83 -3.17 4.07
CA PRO A 14 -13.08 -3.86 4.29
C PRO A 14 -12.89 -5.07 5.24
N THR A 15 -13.97 -5.50 5.90
CA THR A 15 -13.92 -6.65 6.82
C THR A 15 -13.41 -7.90 6.11
N GLY A 16 -12.50 -8.64 6.75
CA GLY A 16 -11.90 -9.86 6.19
C GLY A 16 -10.69 -9.63 5.28
N TRP A 17 -10.40 -8.37 4.95
CA TRP A 17 -9.24 -7.99 4.14
C TRP A 17 -8.05 -7.60 5.01
N THR A 18 -6.87 -8.11 4.64
CA THR A 18 -5.60 -7.78 5.27
C THR A 18 -4.61 -7.29 4.22
N LEU A 19 -3.81 -6.29 4.57
CA LEU A 19 -2.78 -5.70 3.73
C LEU A 19 -1.43 -5.73 4.44
N GLU A 20 -0.45 -6.33 3.80
CA GLU A 20 0.96 -6.18 4.17
C GLU A 20 1.63 -5.31 3.12
N GLN A 21 2.34 -4.25 3.53
CA GLN A 21 3.01 -3.32 2.61
C GLN A 21 4.44 -3.05 3.03
N GLU A 22 5.32 -2.97 2.04
CA GLU A 22 6.74 -2.68 2.20
C GLU A 22 7.15 -1.60 1.20
N PHE A 23 7.71 -0.50 1.70
CA PHE A 23 8.24 0.58 0.88
C PHE A 23 9.70 0.30 0.55
N PHE A 24 10.06 0.49 -0.71
CA PHE A 24 11.44 0.35 -1.19
C PHE A 24 11.89 1.59 -1.96
N THR A 25 13.20 1.73 -2.11
CA THR A 25 13.82 2.75 -2.96
C THR A 25 14.49 2.06 -4.13
N SER A 26 14.14 2.49 -5.34
CA SER A 26 14.75 2.05 -6.59
C SER A 26 16.16 2.61 -6.77
N ALA A 27 16.93 2.01 -7.69
CA ALA A 27 18.29 2.45 -7.99
C ALA A 27 18.38 3.90 -8.53
N ASP A 28 17.30 4.42 -9.11
CA ASP A 28 17.17 5.80 -9.60
C ASP A 28 16.73 6.80 -8.51
N GLY A 29 16.67 6.36 -7.25
CA GLY A 29 16.24 7.14 -6.10
C GLY A 29 14.73 7.33 -6.00
N SER A 30 13.94 6.74 -6.90
CA SER A 30 12.48 6.78 -6.79
C SER A 30 11.98 5.82 -5.71
N PHE A 31 10.88 6.17 -5.06
CA PHE A 31 10.20 5.29 -4.11
C PHE A 31 9.24 4.35 -4.82
N GLY A 32 9.10 3.14 -4.29
CA GLY A 32 8.14 2.15 -4.70
C GLY A 32 7.49 1.47 -3.49
N VAL A 33 6.48 0.66 -3.75
CA VAL A 33 5.82 -0.16 -2.75
C VAL A 33 5.55 -1.55 -3.31
N GLN A 34 5.71 -2.54 -2.45
CA GLN A 34 5.17 -3.87 -2.66
C GLN A 34 4.10 -4.11 -1.60
N ALA A 35 2.93 -4.56 -2.03
CA ALA A 35 1.81 -4.88 -1.18
C ALA A 35 1.31 -6.31 -1.44
N GLN A 36 1.01 -7.04 -0.39
CA GLN A 36 0.35 -8.33 -0.43
C GLN A 36 -1.03 -8.18 0.19
N VAL A 37 -2.05 -8.60 -0.56
CA VAL A 37 -3.45 -8.48 -0.15
C VAL A 37 -4.00 -9.87 0.09
N PHE A 38 -4.63 -10.04 1.25
CA PHE A 38 -5.23 -11.28 1.71
C PHE A 38 -6.72 -11.04 1.96
N HIS A 39 -7.54 -12.05 1.70
CA HIS A 39 -8.97 -12.04 2.03
C HIS A 39 -9.30 -13.40 2.66
N GLU A 40 -9.71 -13.39 3.93
CA GLU A 40 -10.06 -14.60 4.71
C GLU A 40 -8.95 -15.66 4.83
N GLY A 41 -7.68 -15.25 4.70
CA GLY A 41 -6.52 -16.13 4.84
C GLY A 41 -5.64 -16.21 3.59
N PRO A 42 -6.12 -16.71 2.43
CA PRO A 42 -5.29 -16.82 1.24
C PRO A 42 -4.89 -15.45 0.68
N GLN A 43 -3.67 -15.39 0.13
CA GLN A 43 -3.22 -14.24 -0.64
C GLN A 43 -4.04 -14.16 -1.93
N LYS A 44 -4.76 -13.04 -2.10
CA LYS A 44 -5.55 -12.77 -3.31
C LYS A 44 -4.70 -12.12 -4.39
N CYS A 45 -3.85 -11.16 -4.02
CA CYS A 45 -2.97 -10.51 -4.99
C CYS A 45 -1.67 -9.99 -4.37
N ARG A 46 -0.70 -9.74 -5.25
CA ARG A 46 0.51 -8.96 -4.97
C ARG A 46 0.51 -7.74 -5.88
N ILE A 47 0.57 -6.56 -5.30
CA ILE A 47 0.66 -5.28 -6.00
C ILE A 47 2.09 -4.80 -5.90
N VAL A 48 2.71 -4.50 -7.03
CA VAL A 48 4.03 -3.86 -7.08
C VAL A 48 3.90 -2.58 -7.86
N MET A 49 4.22 -1.46 -7.21
CA MET A 49 4.26 -0.16 -7.86
C MET A 49 5.67 0.40 -7.72
N ALA A 50 6.36 0.51 -8.84
CA ALA A 50 7.64 1.20 -8.94
C ALA A 50 7.43 2.65 -9.37
N ASN A 51 8.45 3.49 -9.15
CA ASN A 51 8.53 4.85 -9.68
C ASN A 51 7.38 5.76 -9.24
N LEU A 52 7.00 5.71 -7.95
CA LEU A 52 6.00 6.59 -7.35
C LEU A 52 6.53 8.03 -7.11
N GLY A 53 7.78 8.29 -7.50
CA GLY A 53 8.47 9.57 -7.43
C GLY A 53 9.50 9.62 -6.30
N HIS A 54 10.20 10.75 -6.20
CA HIS A 54 11.32 10.94 -5.25
C HIS A 54 10.91 11.54 -3.90
N SER A 55 9.62 11.72 -3.65
CA SER A 55 9.10 12.18 -2.36
C SER A 55 8.44 11.01 -1.63
N ARG A 56 9.02 10.60 -0.50
CA ARG A 56 8.53 9.48 0.32
C ARG A 56 7.06 9.65 0.71
N GLN A 57 6.70 10.83 1.21
CA GLN A 57 5.34 11.10 1.67
C GLN A 57 4.32 11.07 0.52
N ARG A 58 4.69 11.62 -0.65
CA ARG A 58 3.84 11.58 -1.85
C ARG A 58 3.70 10.15 -2.38
N ALA A 59 4.80 9.41 -2.43
CA ALA A 59 4.80 8.01 -2.86
C ALA A 59 3.93 7.14 -1.94
N GLN A 60 4.04 7.31 -0.63
CA GLN A 60 3.21 6.61 0.34
C GLN A 60 1.72 6.90 0.15
N ARG A 61 1.33 8.18 0.05
CA ARG A 61 -0.08 8.54 -0.18
C ARG A 61 -0.61 7.95 -1.49
N MET A 62 0.17 8.05 -2.58
CA MET A 62 -0.21 7.49 -3.88
C MET A 62 -0.35 5.96 -3.83
N ALA A 63 0.56 5.28 -3.12
CA ALA A 63 0.50 3.85 -2.90
C ALA A 63 -0.78 3.44 -2.16
N GLU A 64 -1.04 4.07 -1.01
CA GLU A 64 -2.21 3.79 -0.18
C GLU A 64 -3.52 4.01 -0.94
N GLU A 65 -3.67 5.13 -1.63
CA GLU A 65 -4.85 5.45 -2.44
C GLU A 65 -5.11 4.40 -3.53
N ARG A 66 -4.04 3.97 -4.23
CA ARG A 66 -4.15 2.98 -5.30
C ARG A 66 -4.48 1.58 -4.77
N ILE A 67 -3.86 1.17 -3.68
CA ILE A 67 -4.13 -0.13 -3.05
C ILE A 67 -5.56 -0.17 -2.54
N LEU A 68 -6.02 0.87 -1.84
CA LEU A 68 -7.39 0.96 -1.34
C LEU A 68 -8.41 0.91 -2.46
N LYS A 69 -8.19 1.67 -3.54
CA LYS A 69 -9.06 1.65 -4.71
C LYS A 69 -9.12 0.25 -5.33
N PHE A 70 -7.96 -0.40 -5.48
CA PHE A 70 -7.90 -1.76 -6.01
C PHE A 70 -8.70 -2.75 -5.17
N ILE A 71 -8.53 -2.72 -3.84
CA ILE A 71 -9.25 -3.61 -2.92
C ILE A 71 -10.76 -3.34 -2.98
N ALA A 72 -11.17 -2.08 -3.02
CA ALA A 72 -12.58 -1.71 -3.11
C ALA A 72 -13.22 -2.18 -4.43
N GLU A 73 -12.51 -2.03 -5.57
CA GLU A 73 -12.97 -2.53 -6.87
C GLU A 73 -13.08 -4.06 -6.90
N TRP A 74 -12.19 -4.76 -6.19
CA TRP A 74 -12.23 -6.22 -6.11
C TRP A 74 -13.37 -6.71 -5.21
N ALA A 75 -13.51 -6.12 -4.02
CA ALA A 75 -14.60 -6.41 -3.10
C ALA A 75 -15.99 -6.13 -3.69
N ALA A 76 -16.10 -5.22 -4.67
CA ALA A 76 -17.35 -4.96 -5.39
C ALA A 76 -17.67 -6.00 -6.50
N ARG A 77 -16.71 -6.88 -6.84
CA ARG A 77 -16.87 -7.91 -7.88
C ARG A 77 -17.06 -9.32 -7.32
N GLU A 78 -16.63 -9.56 -6.09
CA GLU A 78 -16.93 -10.80 -5.33
C GLU A 78 -18.36 -10.73 -4.76
#